data_AF-A0A349SDQ8-F1
#
_entry.id   AF-A0A349SDQ8-F1
#
_cell.length_a   1.000
_cell.length_b   1.000
_cell.length_c   1.000
_cell.angle_alpha   90.00
_cell.angle_beta   90.00
_cell.angle_gamma   90.00
#
_symmetry.space_group_name_H-M   'P 1'
#
loop_
_entity.id
_entity.type
_entity.pdbx_description
1 polymer ?
#
loop_
_entity_poly.entity_id
_entity_poly.type
_entity_poly.pdbx_seq_one_letter_code
_entity_poly.pdbx_strand_id
1 'polypeptide(L)'
;KYIIMPGVHQPGAVQECPINLDAWNRISKGDQELVKLAGRLMVMESWIRYAYHDIEALAKMRAHGNEFVKLDAAFIKAAHKAAAEWSDAQAAASPWFKRALDNRRKFQKALRENWNFFRFPIGM
;
A
#
# COMPACT_ATOMS: atom_id res chain seq x y z
N LYS A 1 10.12 -21.51 7.85
CA LYS A 1 9.22 -22.70 7.81
C LYS A 1 7.96 -22.42 6.99
N TYR A 2 7.11 -21.43 7.34
CA TYR A 2 5.92 -21.08 6.56
C TYR A 2 6.01 -19.65 6.00
N ILE A 3 5.61 -19.47 4.75
CA ILE A 3 5.44 -18.17 4.09
C ILE A 3 3.98 -18.07 3.66
N ILE A 4 3.23 -17.14 4.24
CA ILE A 4 1.78 -16.98 4.01
C ILE A 4 1.54 -15.82 3.04
N MET A 5 0.71 -16.03 2.02
CA MET A 5 0.43 -15.04 0.98
C MET A 5 -1.02 -15.09 0.47
N PRO A 6 -1.57 -13.98 -0.04
CA PRO A 6 -0.99 -12.64 -0.04
C PRO A 6 -1.00 -12.00 1.36
N GLY A 7 -0.17 -10.98 1.56
CA GLY A 7 -0.21 -10.14 2.77
C GLY A 7 -1.46 -9.26 2.78
N VAL A 8 -2.61 -9.81 3.19
CA VAL A 8 -3.91 -9.10 3.18
C VAL A 8 -3.94 -7.82 4.04
N HIS A 9 -3.05 -7.73 5.02
CA HIS A 9 -2.90 -6.55 5.88
C HIS A 9 -2.29 -5.35 5.12
N GLN A 10 -1.52 -5.60 4.06
CA GLN A 10 -0.78 -4.57 3.33
C GLN A 10 -0.66 -4.94 1.83
N PRO A 11 -1.76 -4.81 1.07
CA PRO A 11 -1.75 -5.10 -0.38
C PRO A 11 -0.95 -4.08 -1.20
N GLY A 12 -0.57 -2.95 -0.58
CA GLY A 12 0.35 -1.97 -1.14
C GLY A 12 1.01 -1.18 -0.01
N ALA A 13 2.30 -0.88 -0.19
CA ALA A 13 3.09 -0.11 0.77
C ALA A 13 3.53 1.21 0.14
N VAL A 14 3.46 2.29 0.91
CA VAL A 14 4.11 3.55 0.55
C VAL A 14 5.20 3.83 1.56
N GLN A 15 6.32 4.36 1.08
CA GLN A 15 7.39 4.85 1.96
C GLN A 15 7.18 6.34 2.18
N GLU A 16 7.25 6.75 3.42
CA GLU A 16 7.14 8.15 3.82
C GLU A 16 8.48 8.68 4.33
N CYS A 17 8.71 9.97 4.11
CA CYS A 17 9.83 10.71 4.66
C CYS A 17 9.25 11.86 5.47
N PRO A 18 8.86 11.65 6.74
CA PRO A 18 8.33 12.71 7.57
C PRO A 18 9.46 13.69 7.89
N ILE A 19 9.19 14.99 7.70
CA ILE A 19 10.15 16.06 7.98
C ILE A 19 9.57 16.95 9.07
N ASN A 20 10.40 17.32 10.04
CA ASN A 20 10.03 18.29 11.05
C ASN A 20 9.63 19.64 10.41
N LEU A 21 8.50 20.21 10.81
CA LEU A 21 7.97 21.43 10.19
C LEU A 21 8.86 22.66 10.41
N ASP A 22 9.54 22.78 11.56
CA ASP A 22 10.43 23.90 11.81
C ASP A 22 11.68 23.83 10.92
N ALA A 23 12.23 22.63 10.74
CA ALA A 23 13.32 22.39 9.81
C ALA A 23 12.88 22.67 8.36
N TRP A 24 11.69 22.21 7.97
CA TRP A 24 11.11 22.47 6.64
C TRP A 24 10.94 23.96 6.36
N ASN A 25 10.50 24.74 7.36
CA ASN A 25 10.28 26.17 7.22
C ASN A 25 11.58 26.99 7.20
N ARG A 26 12.72 26.40 7.58
CA ARG A 26 14.05 27.06 7.54
C ARG A 26 14.76 26.95 6.19
N ILE A 27 14.39 25.98 5.36
CA ILE A 27 15.00 25.80 4.03
C ILE A 27 14.31 26.67 2.98
N SER A 28 15.03 26.99 1.90
CA SER A 28 14.49 27.85 0.85
C SER A 28 13.33 27.15 0.10
N LYS A 29 12.45 27.93 -0.56
CA LYS A 29 11.41 27.35 -1.42
C LYS A 29 12.01 26.45 -2.52
N GLY A 30 13.18 26.80 -3.04
CA GLY A 30 13.89 25.98 -4.03
C GLY A 30 14.28 24.62 -3.45
N ASP A 31 14.85 24.60 -2.25
CA ASP A 31 15.22 23.35 -1.58
C ASP A 31 13.99 22.52 -1.21
N GLN A 32 12.90 23.15 -0.80
CA GLN A 32 11.62 22.45 -0.57
C GLN A 32 11.15 21.70 -1.82
N GLU A 33 11.24 22.32 -3.00
CA GLU A 33 10.87 21.65 -4.25
C GLU A 33 11.84 20.52 -4.61
N LEU A 34 13.14 20.68 -4.36
CA LEU A 34 14.12 19.62 -4.55
C LEU A 34 13.86 18.42 -3.62
N VAL A 35 13.51 18.66 -2.36
CA VAL A 35 13.16 17.58 -1.42
C VAL A 35 11.88 16.87 -1.85
N LYS A 36 10.85 17.60 -2.31
CA LYS A 36 9.63 16.98 -2.87
C LYS A 36 9.95 16.12 -4.10
N LEU A 37 10.82 16.59 -4.99
CA LEU A 37 11.24 15.86 -6.17
C LEU A 37 12.02 14.59 -5.78
N ALA A 38 12.97 14.70 -4.87
CA ALA A 38 13.74 13.57 -4.35
C ALA A 38 12.83 12.51 -3.71
N GLY A 39 11.83 12.93 -2.91
CA GLY A 39 10.84 12.03 -2.33
C GLY A 39 10.02 11.29 -3.38
N ARG A 40 9.55 11.98 -4.44
CA ARG A 40 8.84 11.34 -5.56
C ARG A 40 9.73 10.32 -6.29
N LEU A 41 10.97 10.70 -6.59
CA LEU A 41 11.92 9.84 -7.29
C LEU A 41 12.25 8.58 -6.47
N MET A 42 12.53 8.75 -5.17
CA MET A 42 12.80 7.64 -4.25
C MET A 42 11.65 6.63 -4.23
N VAL A 43 10.40 7.09 -4.15
CA VAL A 43 9.24 6.19 -4.17
C VAL A 43 9.16 5.42 -5.49
N MET A 44 9.34 6.10 -6.64
CA MET A 44 9.31 5.45 -7.94
C MET A 44 10.43 4.42 -8.11
N GLU A 45 11.67 4.79 -7.76
CA GLU A 45 12.82 3.90 -7.86
C GLU A 45 12.69 2.68 -6.94
N SER A 46 12.24 2.87 -5.70
CA SER A 46 12.03 1.78 -4.75
C SER A 46 10.98 0.80 -5.27
N TRP A 47 9.84 1.32 -5.76
CA TRP A 47 8.77 0.50 -6.33
C TRP A 47 9.22 -0.33 -7.52
N ILE A 48 10.00 0.24 -8.44
CA ILE A 48 10.51 -0.47 -9.60
C ILE A 48 11.51 -1.55 -9.18
N ARG A 49 12.35 -1.29 -8.17
CA ARG A 49 13.36 -2.24 -7.68
C ARG A 49 12.77 -3.41 -6.90
N TYR A 50 11.68 -3.23 -6.16
CA TYR A 50 11.08 -4.31 -5.37
C TYR A 50 10.79 -5.55 -6.21
N ALA A 51 10.19 -5.40 -7.39
CA ALA A 51 9.87 -6.54 -8.25
C ALA A 51 11.11 -7.37 -8.61
N TYR A 52 12.24 -6.73 -8.94
CA TYR A 52 13.49 -7.43 -9.25
C TYR A 52 14.02 -8.21 -8.05
N HIS A 53 14.05 -7.59 -6.88
CA HIS A 53 14.57 -8.22 -5.67
C HIS A 53 13.63 -9.30 -5.11
N ASP A 54 12.32 -9.12 -5.20
CA ASP A 54 11.32 -10.09 -4.73
C ASP A 54 11.36 -11.39 -5.53
N ILE A 55 11.60 -11.31 -6.84
CA ILE A 55 11.76 -12.50 -7.70
C ILE A 55 12.98 -13.30 -7.25
N GLU A 56 14.11 -12.62 -7.01
CA GLU A 56 15.33 -13.28 -6.52
C GLU A 56 15.14 -13.87 -5.12
N ALA A 57 14.50 -13.12 -4.22
CA ALA A 57 14.20 -13.55 -2.87
C ALA A 57 13.27 -14.78 -2.87
N LEU A 58 12.26 -14.81 -3.74
CA LEU A 58 11.36 -15.95 -3.88
C LEU A 58 12.11 -17.24 -4.23
N ALA A 59 13.08 -17.16 -5.15
CA ALA A 59 13.91 -18.30 -5.51
C ALA A 59 14.72 -18.82 -4.30
N LYS A 60 15.35 -17.91 -3.54
CA LYS A 60 16.10 -18.26 -2.32
C LYS A 60 15.19 -18.88 -1.25
N MET A 61 14.00 -18.31 -1.04
CA MET A 61 13.02 -18.82 -0.08
C MET A 61 12.55 -20.23 -0.40
N ARG A 62 12.37 -20.57 -1.69
CA ARG A 62 12.05 -21.92 -2.15
C ARG A 62 13.22 -22.89 -1.96
N ALA A 63 14.43 -22.48 -2.33
CA ALA A 63 15.63 -23.32 -2.18
C ALA A 63 15.93 -23.68 -0.73
N HIS A 64 15.57 -22.81 0.21
CA HIS A 64 15.72 -23.06 1.65
C HIS A 64 14.65 -24.00 2.25
N GLY A 65 13.69 -24.49 1.44
CA GLY A 65 12.70 -25.47 1.88
C GLY A 65 11.52 -24.91 2.68
N ASN A 66 11.17 -23.63 2.50
CA ASN A 66 9.97 -23.07 3.12
C ASN A 66 8.67 -23.59 2.46
N GLU A 67 7.66 -23.84 3.28
CA GLU A 67 6.30 -24.14 2.83
C GLU A 67 5.54 -22.84 2.53
N PHE A 68 4.95 -22.76 1.35
CA PHE A 68 4.16 -21.61 0.93
C PHE A 68 2.67 -21.88 1.12
N VAL A 69 2.04 -21.09 1.97
CA VAL A 69 0.61 -21.18 2.27
C VAL A 69 -0.11 -20.05 1.54
N LYS A 70 -1.00 -20.42 0.62
CA LYS A 70 -1.88 -19.45 -0.04
C LYS A 70 -3.18 -19.33 0.76
N LEU A 71 -3.52 -18.11 1.16
CA LEU A 71 -4.80 -17.82 1.78
C LEU A 71 -5.92 -18.07 0.77
N ASP A 72 -6.96 -18.78 1.21
CA ASP A 72 -8.12 -19.04 0.37
C ASP A 72 -9.02 -17.80 0.24
N ALA A 73 -9.91 -17.83 -0.76
CA ALA A 73 -10.81 -16.72 -1.04
C ALA A 73 -11.80 -16.44 0.11
N ALA A 74 -12.17 -17.45 0.89
CA ALA A 74 -13.09 -17.28 2.02
C ALA A 74 -12.41 -16.52 3.16
N PHE A 75 -11.15 -16.83 3.46
CA PHE A 75 -10.33 -16.11 4.41
C PHE A 75 -10.12 -14.66 3.98
N ILE A 76 -9.74 -14.42 2.73
CA ILE A 76 -9.54 -13.06 2.20
C ILE A 76 -10.83 -12.24 2.31
N LYS A 77 -11.98 -12.84 1.97
CA LYS A 77 -13.29 -12.19 2.11
C LYS A 77 -13.62 -11.87 3.57
N ALA A 78 -13.35 -12.79 4.49
CA ALA A 78 -13.55 -12.58 5.92
C ALA A 78 -12.66 -11.45 6.46
N ALA A 79 -11.38 -11.42 6.07
CA ALA A 79 -10.45 -10.36 6.44
C ALA A 79 -10.90 -8.98 5.93
N HIS A 80 -11.36 -8.88 4.67
CA HIS A 80 -11.92 -7.64 4.14
C HIS A 80 -13.17 -7.17 4.88
N LYS A 81 -14.06 -8.10 5.26
CA LYS A 81 -15.25 -7.77 6.05
C LYS A 81 -14.86 -7.22 7.42
N ALA A 82 -13.99 -7.92 8.15
CA ALA A 82 -13.50 -7.48 9.45
C ALA A 82 -12.80 -6.10 9.39
N ALA A 83 -11.97 -5.87 8.38
CA ALA A 83 -11.32 -4.59 8.17
C ALA A 83 -12.31 -3.45 7.86
N ALA A 84 -13.38 -3.73 7.13
CA ALA A 84 -14.44 -2.76 6.85
C ALA A 84 -15.21 -2.39 8.13
N GLU A 85 -15.65 -3.38 8.90
CA GLU A 85 -16.36 -3.20 10.18
C GLU A 85 -15.51 -2.39 11.18
N TRP A 86 -14.23 -2.74 11.33
CA TRP A 86 -13.30 -1.98 12.16
C TRP A 86 -13.14 -0.54 11.66
N SER A 87 -12.95 -0.34 10.35
CA SER A 87 -12.79 1.00 9.76
C SER A 87 -14.04 1.87 9.97
N ASP A 88 -15.23 1.27 9.90
CA ASP A 88 -16.49 1.98 10.14
C ASP A 88 -16.61 2.41 11.61
N ALA A 89 -16.22 1.54 12.55
CA ALA A 89 -16.15 1.89 13.96
C ALA A 89 -15.15 3.05 14.22
N GLN A 90 -13.96 3.02 13.60
CA GLN A 90 -13.00 4.12 13.71
C GLN A 90 -13.53 5.42 13.09
N ALA A 91 -14.25 5.33 11.97
CA ALA A 91 -14.84 6.50 11.31
C ALA A 91 -15.95 7.14 12.15
N ALA A 92 -16.70 6.35 12.91
CA ALA A 92 -17.71 6.87 13.85
C ALA A 92 -17.07 7.63 15.02
N ALA A 93 -15.87 7.21 15.46
CA ALA A 93 -15.16 7.83 16.58
C ALA A 93 -14.25 9.01 16.18
N SER A 94 -13.83 9.11 14.92
CA SER A 94 -12.84 10.11 14.47
C SER A 94 -13.25 10.79 13.16
N PRO A 95 -13.60 12.10 13.18
CA PRO A 95 -13.89 12.87 11.97
C PRO A 95 -12.71 12.89 10.97
N TRP A 96 -11.48 12.90 11.47
CA TRP A 96 -10.28 12.86 10.63
C TRP A 96 -10.17 11.52 9.91
N PHE A 97 -10.34 10.41 10.65
CA PHE A 97 -10.28 9.07 10.07
C PHE A 97 -11.40 8.87 9.04
N LYS A 98 -12.62 9.32 9.36
CA LYS A 98 -13.76 9.29 8.44
C LYS A 98 -13.44 9.99 7.12
N ARG A 99 -12.87 11.20 7.17
CA ARG A 99 -12.48 11.94 5.96
C ARG A 99 -11.49 11.15 5.09
N ALA A 100 -10.48 10.55 5.69
CA ALA A 100 -9.49 9.74 4.96
C ALA A 100 -10.13 8.47 4.37
N LEU A 101 -10.96 7.77 5.15
CA LEU A 101 -11.67 6.56 4.74
C LEU A 101 -12.63 6.83 3.57
N ASP A 102 -13.43 7.88 3.65
CA ASP A 102 -14.39 8.26 2.62
C ASP A 102 -13.69 8.59 1.31
N ASN A 103 -12.57 9.33 1.36
CA ASN A 103 -11.77 9.64 0.18
C ASN A 103 -11.21 8.36 -0.48
N ARG A 104 -10.61 7.46 0.33
CA ARG A 104 -10.11 6.17 -0.14
C ARG A 104 -11.21 5.32 -0.79
N ARG A 105 -12.37 5.20 -0.14
CA ARG A 105 -13.51 4.41 -0.65
C ARG A 105 -14.07 4.98 -1.95
N LYS A 106 -14.15 6.31 -2.08
CA LYS A 106 -14.55 6.98 -3.33
C LYS A 106 -13.62 6.59 -4.48
N PHE A 107 -12.31 6.65 -4.27
CA PHE A 107 -11.35 6.26 -5.30
C PHE A 107 -11.41 4.76 -5.62
N GLN A 108 -11.48 3.90 -4.60
CA GLN A 108 -11.61 2.45 -4.81
C GLN A 108 -12.88 2.06 -5.57
N LYS A 109 -14.01 2.75 -5.33
CA LYS A 109 -15.24 2.57 -6.10
C LYS A 109 -15.02 2.95 -7.57
N ALA A 110 -14.44 4.12 -7.82
CA ALA A 110 -14.14 4.57 -9.18
C ALA A 110 -13.20 3.61 -9.93
N LEU A 111 -12.18 3.07 -9.25
CA LEU A 111 -11.30 2.04 -9.82
C LEU A 111 -12.09 0.79 -10.20
N ARG A 112 -12.89 0.22 -9.29
CA ARG A 112 -13.66 -1.00 -9.58
C ARG A 112 -14.64 -0.83 -10.75
N GLU A 113 -15.28 0.33 -10.83
CA GLU A 113 -16.32 0.59 -11.83
C GLU A 113 -15.75 0.93 -13.21
N ASN A 114 -14.60 1.60 -13.28
CA ASN A 114 -14.12 2.18 -14.52
C ASN A 114 -12.78 1.63 -15.00
N TRP A 115 -11.94 1.10 -14.10
CA TRP A 115 -10.57 0.75 -14.46
C TRP A 115 -10.52 -0.35 -15.52
N ASN A 116 -11.30 -1.43 -15.31
CA ASN A 116 -11.30 -2.57 -16.22
C ASN A 116 -11.92 -2.25 -17.59
N PHE A 117 -12.70 -1.17 -17.69
CA PHE A 117 -13.22 -0.69 -18.97
C PHE A 117 -12.13 -0.01 -19.81
N PHE A 118 -11.19 0.68 -19.17
CA PHE A 118 -10.16 1.48 -19.84
C PHE A 118 -8.77 0.81 -19.85
N ARG A 119 -8.49 -0.10 -18.91
CA ARG A 119 -7.17 -0.71 -18.63
C ARG A 119 -7.33 -2.16 -18.19
N PHE A 120 -6.21 -2.90 -18.18
CA PHE A 120 -6.17 -4.27 -17.65
C PHE A 120 -6.61 -4.32 -16.18
N PRO A 121 -7.21 -5.44 -15.74
CA PRO A 121 -7.53 -5.65 -14.34
C PRO A 121 -6.33 -5.43 -13.42
N ILE A 122 -6.49 -4.63 -12.37
CA ILE A 122 -5.51 -4.52 -11.29
C ILE A 122 -5.84 -5.57 -10.23
N GLY A 123 -4.88 -6.45 -9.94
CA GLY A 123 -4.92 -7.39 -8.81
C GLY A 123 -5.99 -8.49 -8.95
N MET A 124 -5.75 -9.46 -9.86
CA MET A 124 -6.43 -10.76 -9.81
C MET A 124 -5.99 -11.56 -8.58
#